data_AF-A0A380E004-F1
#
_entry.id   AF-A0A380E004-F1
#
_cell.length_a   1.000
_cell.length_b   1.000
_cell.length_c   1.000
_cell.angle_alpha   90.00
_cell.angle_beta   90.00
_cell.angle_gamma   90.00
#
_symmetry.space_group_name_H-M   'P 1'
#
loop_
_entity.id
_entity.type
_entity.pdbx_description
1 polymer ?
#
loop_
_entity_poly.entity_id
_entity_poly.type
_entity_poly.pdbx_seq_one_letter_code
_entity_poly.pdbx_strand_id
1 'polypeptide(L)' 'MFIRKIYRRFKEIEYEVMRDKNDNAIVVCNMENIDPVGIHTGDSIVVAPSQTLSDVEYQMLRDVSLKLFEL' A
#
# COMPACT_ATOMS: atom_id res chain seq x y z
N MET A 1 -7.24 8.73 21.27
CA MET A 1 -6.86 9.56 20.09
C MET A 1 -5.37 9.38 19.84
N PHE A 2 -4.98 8.82 18.69
CA PHE A 2 -3.57 8.70 18.32
C PHE A 2 -3.15 9.96 17.56
N ILE A 3 -2.10 10.65 18.02
CA ILE A 3 -1.61 11.89 17.42
C ILE A 3 -0.31 11.58 16.66
N ARG A 4 -0.28 11.86 15.35
CA ARG A 4 0.88 11.65 14.49
C ARG A 4 1.28 12.93 13.76
N LYS A 5 2.53 12.96 13.30
CA LYS A 5 3.01 13.96 12.34
C LYS A 5 2.27 13.81 11.00
N ILE A 6 2.02 14.94 10.34
CA ILE A 6 1.30 15.02 9.06
C ILE A 6 2.28 14.85 7.88
N TYR A 7 1.90 14.07 6.86
CA TYR A 7 2.70 13.77 5.67
C TYR A 7 2.03 14.24 4.36
N ARG A 8 1.46 15.45 4.35
CA ARG A 8 0.57 16.05 3.32
C ARG A 8 1.05 16.10 1.85
N ARG A 9 2.20 15.52 1.51
CA ARG A 9 2.78 15.53 0.15
C ARG A 9 3.39 14.18 -0.24
N PHE A 10 3.16 13.15 0.57
CA PHE A 10 3.59 11.79 0.26
C PHE A 10 2.51 11.11 -0.57
N LYS A 11 2.94 10.17 -1.42
CA LYS A 11 2.03 9.26 -2.10
C LYS A 11 1.46 8.27 -1.10
N GLU A 12 0.21 7.92 -1.26
CA GLU A 12 -0.46 6.85 -0.53
C GLU A 12 -0.55 5.64 -1.45
N ILE A 13 0.02 4.52 -1.01
CA ILE A 13 0.12 3.28 -1.78
C ILE A 13 -0.46 2.16 -0.91
N GLU A 14 -1.37 1.39 -1.49
CA GLU A 14 -2.11 0.36 -0.80
C GLU A 14 -1.85 -1.01 -1.42
N TYR A 15 -1.74 -2.02 -0.57
CA TYR A 15 -1.47 -3.40 -0.98
C TYR A 15 -2.51 -4.31 -0.34
N GLU A 16 -3.25 -5.02 -1.18
CA GLU A 16 -4.17 -6.07 -0.76
C GLU A 16 -3.43 -7.39 -0.73
N VAL A 17 -3.28 -7.95 0.48
CA VAL A 17 -2.51 -9.18 0.72
C VAL A 17 -3.45 -10.28 1.19
N MET A 18 -3.33 -11.46 0.58
CA MET A 18 -3.98 -12.68 1.06
C MET A 18 -2.92 -13.67 1.51
N ARG A 19 -3.08 -14.24 2.71
CA ARG A 19 -2.25 -15.33 3.25
C ARG A 19 -3.15 -16.52 3.60
N ASP A 20 -2.75 -17.71 3.19
CA ASP A 20 -3.46 -18.94 3.53
C ASP A 20 -2.89 -19.62 4.79
N LYS A 21 -3.55 -20.69 5.23
CA LYS A 21 -3.13 -21.48 6.40
C LYS A 21 -1.81 -22.26 6.21
N ASN A 22 -1.35 -22.39 4.97
CA ASN A 22 -0.11 -23.09 4.61
C ASN A 22 1.04 -22.09 4.43
N ASP A 23 0.84 -20.86 4.89
CA ASP A 23 1.83 -19.78 4.81
C ASP A 23 2.11 -19.23 3.42
N ASN A 24 1.27 -19.55 2.43
CA ASN A 24 1.38 -18.94 1.12
C ASN A 24 0.78 -17.54 1.19
N ALA A 25 1.59 -16.53 0.88
CA ALA A 25 1.16 -15.13 0.83
C ALA A 25 1.29 -14.57 -0.59
N ILE A 26 0.27 -13.84 -1.02
CA ILE A 26 0.26 -13.16 -2.32
C ILE A 26 -0.23 -11.72 -2.17
N VAL A 27 0.33 -10.83 -2.99
CA VAL A 27 -0.27 -9.53 -3.26
C VAL A 27 -1.26 -9.70 -4.40
N VAL A 28 -2.52 -9.35 -4.12
CA VAL A 28 -3.66 -9.51 -5.04
C VAL A 28 -3.82 -8.26 -5.89
N CYS A 29 -3.71 -7.10 -5.26
CA CYS A 29 -3.86 -5.81 -5.89
C CYS A 29 -2.89 -4.83 -5.22
N ASN A 30 -2.43 -3.86 -6.00
CA ASN A 30 -1.78 -2.68 -5.47
C ASN A 30 -2.41 -1.44 -6.08
N MET A 31 -2.66 -0.43 -5.25
CA MET A 31 -3.36 0.79 -5.63
C MET A 31 -2.50 2.01 -5.34
N GLU A 32 -2.66 3.04 -6.17
CA GLU A 32 -2.01 4.33 -6.00
C GLU A 32 -3.08 5.41 -5.93
N ASN A 33 -3.07 6.20 -4.86
CA ASN A 33 -3.99 7.32 -4.70
C ASN A 33 -3.47 8.49 -5.55
N ILE A 34 -4.37 9.09 -6.34
CA ILE A 34 -4.09 10.33 -7.07
C ILE A 34 -3.99 11.49 -6.07
N ASP A 35 -4.84 11.45 -5.05
CA ASP A 35 -4.82 12.40 -3.94
C ASP A 35 -3.66 12.08 -2.97
N PRO A 36 -2.95 13.10 -2.44
CA PRO A 36 -1.85 12.89 -1.51
C PRO A 36 -2.33 12.49 -0.12
N VAL A 37 -1.43 11.89 0.67
CA VAL A 37 -1.70 11.47 2.05
C VAL A 37 -2.36 12.59 2.87
N GLY A 38 -3.45 12.25 3.55
CA GLY A 38 -4.19 13.13 4.44
C GLY A 38 -5.63 13.43 4.00
N ILE A 39 -6.01 12.96 2.81
CA ILE A 39 -7.41 12.70 2.44
C ILE A 39 -7.67 11.23 2.73
N HIS A 40 -8.86 10.88 3.20
CA HIS A 40 -9.18 9.48 3.47
C HIS A 40 -9.23 8.72 2.14
N THR A 41 -8.69 7.50 2.08
CA THR A 41 -8.70 6.68 0.86
C THR A 41 -10.10 6.54 0.26
N GLY A 42 -11.13 6.34 1.09
CA GLY A 42 -12.51 6.21 0.61
C GLY A 42 -13.06 7.46 -0.09
N ASP A 43 -12.46 8.62 0.15
CA ASP A 43 -12.79 9.89 -0.51
C ASP A 43 -11.77 10.24 -1.61
N SER A 44 -10.71 9.45 -1.78
CA SER A 44 -9.64 9.69 -2.74
C SER A 44 -9.94 8.99 -4.06
N ILE A 45 -9.50 9.58 -5.17
CA ILE A 45 -9.49 8.86 -6.45
C ILE A 45 -8.28 7.93 -6.47
N VAL A 46 -8.53 6.63 -6.67
CA VAL A 46 -7.50 5.59 -6.67
C VAL A 46 -7.41 4.91 -8.03
N VAL A 47 -6.20 4.47 -8.39
CA VAL A 47 -5.95 3.69 -9.60
C VAL A 47 -5.29 2.35 -9.27
N ALA A 48 -5.65 1.31 -10.03
CA ALA A 48 -5.03 -0.01 -9.98
C ALA A 48 -4.57 -0.42 -11.39
N PRO A 49 -3.31 -0.88 -11.58
CA PRO A 49 -2.23 -0.96 -10.59
C PRO A 49 -1.58 0.42 -10.33
N SER A 50 -0.56 0.49 -9.45
CA SER A 50 0.28 1.69 -9.33
C SER A 50 0.94 2.07 -10.66
N GLN A 51 1.05 3.37 -10.93
CA GLN A 51 1.53 3.90 -12.20
C GLN A 51 2.93 4.52 -12.13
N THR A 52 3.32 5.01 -10.96
CA THR A 52 4.49 5.89 -10.85
C THR A 52 5.61 5.36 -9.93
N LEU A 53 5.54 4.09 -9.56
CA LEU A 53 6.60 3.38 -8.84
C LEU A 53 7.60 2.78 -9.84
N SER A 54 8.88 2.89 -9.55
CA SER A 54 9.88 2.05 -10.20
C SER A 54 9.72 0.59 -9.77
N ASP A 55 10.22 -0.35 -10.56
CA ASP A 55 10.18 -1.78 -10.21
C ASP A 55 10.86 -2.05 -8.85
N VAL A 56 11.98 -1.38 -8.57
CA VAL A 56 12.68 -1.52 -7.29
C VAL A 56 11.80 -1.08 -6.11
N GLU A 57 11.13 0.06 -6.22
CA GLU A 57 10.21 0.55 -5.18
C GLU A 57 8.99 -0.36 -5.04
N TYR A 58 8.45 -0.85 -6.15
CA TYR A 58 7.34 -1.79 -6.17
C TYR A 58 7.70 -3.09 -5.45
N GLN A 59 8.83 -3.73 -5.80
CA GLN A 59 9.27 -4.97 -5.14
C GLN A 59 9.59 -4.73 -3.65
N MET A 60 10.20 -3.60 -3.30
CA MET A 60 10.47 -3.26 -1.90
C MET A 60 9.17 -3.16 -1.09
N LEU A 61 8.16 -2.44 -1.59
CA LEU A 61 6.87 -2.30 -0.90
C LEU A 61 6.13 -3.63 -0.84
N ARG A 62 6.13 -4.40 -1.93
CA ARG A 62 5.56 -5.76 -2.00
C ARG A 62 6.18 -6.68 -0.94
N ASP A 63 7.49 -6.69 -0.81
CA ASP A 63 8.20 -7.52 0.16
C ASP A 63 7.87 -7.11 1.60
N VAL A 64 7.80 -5.81 1.88
CA VAL A 64 7.37 -5.31 3.19
C VAL A 64 5.93 -5.72 3.50
N SER A 65 5.02 -5.60 2.52
CA SER A 65 3.61 -5.99 2.68
C SER A 65 3.43 -7.48 2.99
N LEU A 66 4.21 -8.35 2.36
CA LEU A 66 4.17 -9.79 2.63
C LEU A 66 4.74 -10.13 4.02
N LYS A 67 5.83 -9.45 4.43
CA LYS A 67 6.48 -9.66 5.72
C LYS A 67 5.67 -9.18 6.91
N LEU A 68 4.83 -8.16 6.74
CA LEU A 68 4.10 -7.54 7.86
C LEU A 68 3.17 -8.53 8.59
N PHE A 69 2.78 -9.62 7.92
CA PHE A 69 1.91 -10.66 8.45
C PHE A 69 2.66 -11.94 8.82
N GLU A 70 4.00 -11.93 8.86
CA GLU A 70 4.82 -13.00 9.44
C GLU A 70 4.73 -12.90 10.97
N LEU A 71 4.09 -13.88 11.60
CA LEU A 71 4.04 -14.07 13.07
C LEU A 71 4.87 -15.28 13.48
#